data_AF-A0A2R6M5U9-F1
#
_entry.id   AF-A0A2R6M5U9-F1
#
_cell.length_a   1.000
_cell.length_b   1.000
_cell.length_c   1.000
_cell.angle_alpha   90.00
_cell.angle_beta   90.00
_cell.angle_gamma   90.00
#
_symmetry.space_group_name_H-M   'P 1'
#
loop_
_entity.id
_entity.type
_entity.pdbx_description
1 polymer ?
#
loop_
_entity_poly.entity_id
_entity_poly.type
_entity_poly.pdbx_seq_one_letter_code
_entity_poly.pdbx_strand_id
1 'polypeptide(L)'
;MSVPARNETVRLNERGQSEVIGTVLLVGVVVVTASLVGTGLLASTEADDDPLVDVDGEVAPDLISLTHAGGESLAVAELTVILRTDDGESRIPFADG
;
A
#
# COMPACT_ATOMS: atom_id res chain seq x y z
N MET A 1 -73.31 -12.55 31.86
CA MET A 1 -72.39 -13.48 31.17
C MET A 1 -71.23 -12.64 30.67
N SER A 2 -70.11 -12.63 31.40
CA SER A 2 -68.97 -11.73 31.14
C SER A 2 -67.80 -12.57 30.61
N VAL A 3 -67.29 -12.22 29.43
CA VAL A 3 -66.15 -12.86 28.79
C VAL A 3 -64.87 -12.23 29.35
N PRO A 4 -63.92 -13.00 29.91
CA PRO A 4 -62.66 -12.43 30.38
C PRO A 4 -61.72 -12.15 29.19
N ALA A 5 -61.15 -10.96 29.14
CA ALA A 5 -60.10 -10.59 28.19
C ALA A 5 -58.83 -11.42 28.47
N ARG A 6 -58.36 -12.15 27.47
CA ARG A 6 -57.05 -12.83 27.51
C ARG A 6 -55.95 -11.78 27.34
N ASN A 7 -55.27 -11.45 28.43
CA ASN A 7 -54.01 -10.70 28.37
C ASN A 7 -52.88 -11.68 27.98
N GLU A 8 -52.70 -11.86 26.67
CA GLU A 8 -51.53 -12.55 26.13
C GLU A 8 -50.38 -11.53 26.11
N THR A 9 -49.53 -11.60 27.13
CA THR A 9 -48.30 -10.82 27.17
C THR A 9 -47.34 -11.40 26.15
N VAL A 10 -47.26 -10.76 24.98
CA VAL A 10 -46.24 -11.05 23.97
C VAL A 10 -44.88 -10.77 24.61
N ARG A 11 -44.25 -11.80 25.17
CA ARG A 11 -42.83 -11.75 25.54
C ARG A 11 -42.04 -11.82 24.26
N LEU A 12 -41.85 -10.66 23.63
CA LEU A 12 -40.90 -10.51 22.55
C LEU A 12 -39.57 -11.04 23.07
N ASN A 13 -39.01 -12.00 22.36
CA ASN A 13 -37.83 -12.74 22.76
C ASN A 13 -36.60 -11.80 22.76
N GLU A 14 -36.46 -10.98 23.80
CA GLU A 14 -35.45 -9.91 23.93
C GLU A 14 -34.02 -10.47 23.92
N ARG A 15 -33.86 -11.76 24.27
CA ARG A 15 -32.56 -12.44 24.31
C ARG A 15 -32.00 -12.69 22.90
N GLY A 16 -32.86 -13.03 21.93
CA GLY A 16 -32.44 -13.23 20.54
C GLY A 16 -32.05 -11.92 19.84
N GLN A 17 -32.62 -10.78 20.27
CA GLN A 17 -32.20 -9.47 19.77
C GLN A 17 -30.83 -9.04 20.32
N SER A 18 -30.54 -9.30 21.60
CA SER A 18 -29.22 -9.01 22.17
C SER A 18 -28.09 -9.78 21.50
N GLU A 19 -28.37 -10.99 20.99
CA GLU A 19 -27.41 -11.78 20.21
C GLU A 19 -27.07 -11.09 18.89
N VAL A 20 -28.09 -10.69 18.11
CA VAL A 20 -27.91 -10.00 16.82
C VAL A 20 -27.21 -8.66 17.00
N ILE A 21 -27.61 -7.87 18.00
CA ILE A 21 -26.97 -6.58 18.30
C ILE A 21 -25.51 -6.81 18.69
N GLY A 22 -25.22 -7.82 19.50
CA GLY A 22 -23.85 -8.20 19.86
C GLY A 22 -23.00 -8.57 18.65
N THR A 23 -23.56 -9.34 17.70
CA THR A 23 -22.86 -9.70 16.45
C THR A 23 -22.59 -8.47 15.58
N VAL A 24 -23.58 -7.59 15.39
CA VAL A 24 -23.42 -6.37 14.59
C VAL A 24 -22.34 -5.46 15.17
N LEU A 25 -22.35 -5.28 16.49
CA LEU A 25 -21.32 -4.49 17.18
C LEU A 25 -19.93 -5.12 17.03
N LEU A 26 -19.82 -6.44 17.18
CA LEU A 26 -18.54 -7.15 17.01
C LEU A 26 -17.99 -7.00 15.58
N VAL A 27 -18.84 -7.19 14.57
CA VAL A 27 -18.47 -7.01 13.16
C VAL A 27 -18.01 -5.57 12.91
N GLY A 28 -18.75 -4.58 13.43
CA GLY A 28 -18.36 -3.17 13.33
C GLY A 28 -16.98 -2.90 13.92
N VAL A 29 -16.68 -3.43 15.11
CA VAL A 29 -15.36 -3.30 15.74
C VAL A 29 -14.26 -3.93 14.89
N VAL A 30 -14.47 -5.13 14.35
CA VAL A 30 -13.51 -5.81 13.49
C VAL A 30 -13.24 -5.01 12.21
N VAL A 31 -14.27 -4.45 11.59
CA VAL A 31 -14.11 -3.63 10.38
C VAL A 31 -13.30 -2.36 10.69
N VAL A 32 -13.60 -1.68 11.79
CA VAL A 32 -12.86 -0.47 12.21
C VAL A 32 -11.40 -0.80 12.49
N THR A 33 -11.11 -1.85 13.26
CA THR A 33 -9.72 -2.24 13.57
C THR A 33 -8.96 -2.68 12.33
N ALA A 34 -9.57 -3.49 11.46
CA ALA A 34 -8.96 -3.90 10.19
C ALA A 34 -8.67 -2.70 9.28
N SER A 35 -9.56 -1.70 9.24
CA SER A 35 -9.37 -0.48 8.45
C SER A 35 -8.21 0.36 8.98
N LEU A 36 -8.09 0.51 10.30
CA LEU A 36 -6.97 1.22 10.93
C LEU A 36 -5.63 0.52 10.65
N VAL A 37 -5.58 -0.81 10.82
CA VAL A 37 -4.38 -1.60 10.54
C VAL A 37 -4.03 -1.53 9.05
N GLY A 38 -5.00 -1.72 8.16
CA GLY A 38 -4.78 -1.65 6.72
C GLY A 38 -4.24 -0.29 6.28
N THR A 39 -4.79 0.80 6.80
CA THR A 39 -4.30 2.16 6.52
C THR A 39 -2.89 2.38 7.07
N GLY A 40 -2.60 1.89 8.28
CA GLY A 40 -1.27 1.99 8.87
C GLY A 40 -0.20 1.22 8.08
N LEU A 41 -0.52 0.02 7.61
CA LEU A 41 0.38 -0.77 6.76
C LEU A 41 0.60 -0.11 5.39
N LEU A 42 -0.45 0.42 4.78
CA LEU A 42 -0.34 1.09 3.48
C LEU A 42 0.45 2.40 3.58
N ALA A 43 0.29 3.15 4.67
CA ALA A 43 1.07 4.35 4.95
C ALA A 43 2.55 4.05 5.24
N SER A 44 2.89 2.83 5.69
CA SER A 44 4.28 2.40 5.88
C SER A 44 4.95 1.89 4.60
N THR A 45 4.18 1.72 3.52
CA THR A 45 4.76 1.49 2.20
C THR A 45 5.09 2.88 1.66
N GLU A 46 6.35 3.29 1.73
CA GLU A 46 6.85 4.35 0.87
C GLU A 46 6.48 3.93 -0.55
N ALA A 47 5.64 4.73 -1.23
CA ALA A 47 5.56 4.59 -2.67
C ALA A 47 6.99 4.85 -3.14
N ASP A 48 7.62 3.85 -3.74
CA ASP A 48 8.89 4.07 -4.42
C ASP A 48 8.60 5.14 -5.49
N ASP A 49 8.86 6.42 -5.15
CA ASP A 49 8.90 7.57 -6.07
C ASP A 49 10.11 7.44 -7.02
N ASP A 50 10.62 6.22 -7.20
CA ASP A 50 11.60 5.91 -8.22
C ASP A 50 10.93 6.17 -9.57
N PRO A 51 11.55 6.99 -10.44
CA PRO A 51 11.00 7.25 -11.76
C PRO A 51 10.79 5.92 -12.48
N LEU A 52 9.60 5.70 -13.03
CA LEU A 52 9.33 4.54 -13.90
C LEU A 52 10.10 4.75 -15.20
N VAL A 53 11.36 4.31 -15.20
CA VAL A 53 12.27 4.46 -16.32
C VAL A 53 12.96 3.14 -16.63
N ASP A 54 13.07 2.85 -17.92
CA ASP A 54 13.80 1.70 -18.43
C ASP A 54 15.12 2.18 -19.06
N VAL A 55 16.24 1.63 -18.57
CA VAL A 55 17.59 2.02 -18.99
C VAL A 55 18.39 0.78 -19.36
N ASP A 56 18.75 0.67 -20.63
CA ASP A 56 19.63 -0.36 -21.15
C ASP A 56 21.09 0.09 -21.03
N GLY A 57 21.95 -0.77 -20.47
CA GLY A 57 23.38 -0.51 -20.34
C GLY A 57 24.22 -1.53 -21.09
N GLU A 58 25.11 -1.06 -21.95
CA GLU A 58 26.10 -1.88 -22.64
C GLU A 58 27.52 -1.44 -22.22
N VAL A 59 28.38 -2.41 -21.90
CA VAL A 59 29.72 -2.16 -21.37
C VAL A 59 30.75 -2.70 -22.36
N ALA A 60 31.52 -1.78 -22.95
CA ALA A 60 32.70 -2.05 -23.75
C ALA A 60 33.99 -1.67 -22.96
N PRO A 61 35.18 -2.13 -23.39
CA PRO A 61 36.43 -1.91 -22.65
C PRO A 61 36.74 -0.44 -22.33
N ASP A 62 36.34 0.47 -23.22
CA ASP A 62 36.63 1.91 -23.12
C ASP A 62 35.36 2.77 -23.14
N LEU A 63 34.17 2.17 -23.19
CA LEU A 63 32.91 2.89 -23.37
C LEU A 63 31.77 2.19 -22.64
N ILE A 64 30.98 2.95 -21.89
CA ILE A 64 29.69 2.51 -21.36
C ILE A 64 28.62 3.31 -22.10
N SER A 65 27.68 2.62 -22.75
CA SER A 65 26.53 3.28 -23.36
C SER A 65 25.27 2.98 -22.56
N LEU A 66 24.61 4.04 -22.11
CA LEU A 66 23.31 3.99 -21.44
C LEU A 66 22.24 4.51 -22.41
N THR A 67 21.20 3.72 -22.64
CA THR A 67 20.09 4.05 -23.52
C THR A 67 18.79 4.09 -22.72
N HIS A 68 18.09 5.22 -22.78
CA HIS A 68 16.73 5.32 -22.25
C HIS A 68 15.76 4.57 -23.18
N ALA A 69 15.31 3.40 -22.75
CA ALA A 69 14.45 2.51 -23.52
C ALA A 69 12.97 2.86 -23.42
N GLY A 70 12.57 3.66 -22.43
CA GLY A 70 11.24 4.21 -22.27
C GLY A 70 10.93 4.61 -20.83
N GLY A 71 9.75 5.22 -20.62
CA GLY A 71 9.31 5.67 -19.30
C GLY A 71 9.38 7.19 -19.14
N GLU A 72 9.55 7.64 -17.90
CA GLU A 72 9.62 9.05 -17.53
C GLU A 72 10.89 9.73 -18.05
N SER A 73 10.80 11.03 -18.34
CA SER A 73 11.96 11.80 -18.79
C SER A 73 12.93 12.03 -17.64
N LEU A 74 14.17 11.54 -17.79
CA LEU A 74 15.24 11.78 -16.83
C LEU A 74 15.95 13.11 -17.11
N ALA A 75 16.10 13.93 -16.08
CA ALA A 75 16.94 15.11 -16.14
C ALA A 75 18.41 14.68 -16.11
N VAL A 76 19.09 14.75 -17.25
CA VAL A 76 20.48 14.32 -17.42
C VAL A 76 21.43 15.00 -16.42
N ALA A 77 21.13 16.24 -16.02
CA ALA A 77 21.91 16.99 -15.03
C ALA A 77 21.83 16.43 -13.60
N GLU A 78 20.84 15.60 -13.31
CA GLU A 78 20.62 14.99 -11.98
C GLU A 78 21.07 13.53 -11.94
N LEU A 79 21.53 12.98 -13.08
CA LEU A 79 22.02 11.61 -13.16
C LEU A 79 23.47 11.50 -12.68
N THR A 80 23.73 10.51 -11.82
CA THR A 80 25.08 10.13 -11.38
C THR A 80 25.32 8.67 -11.71
N VAL A 81 26.37 8.40 -12.48
CA VAL A 81 26.85 7.04 -12.76
C VAL A 81 27.73 6.59 -11.61
N ILE A 82 27.40 5.45 -11.00
CA ILE A 82 28.20 4.84 -9.95
C ILE A 82 28.89 3.61 -10.53
N LEU A 83 30.20 3.70 -10.76
CA LEU A 83 31.03 2.58 -11.19
C LEU A 83 31.64 1.91 -9.96
N ARG A 84 31.28 0.64 -9.73
CA ARG A 84 31.83 -0.18 -8.65
C ARG A 84 32.71 -1.27 -9.25
N THR A 85 33.95 -1.35 -8.79
CA THR A 85 34.89 -2.43 -9.08
C THR A 85 35.40 -3.03 -7.78
N ASP A 86 36.16 -4.13 -7.85
CA ASP A 86 36.78 -4.74 -6.67
C ASP A 86 37.75 -3.78 -5.94
N ASP A 87 38.31 -2.81 -6.66
CA ASP A 87 39.28 -1.84 -6.17
C ASP A 87 38.62 -0.56 -5.58
N GLY A 88 37.32 -0.36 -5.77
CA GLY A 88 36.60 0.77 -5.18
C GLY A 88 35.34 1.23 -5.93
N GLU A 89 34.85 2.40 -5.53
CA GLU A 89 33.65 3.03 -6.09
C GLU A 89 34.00 4.43 -6.62
N SER A 90 33.62 4.71 -7.87
CA SER A 90 33.69 6.03 -8.49
C SER A 90 32.29 6.55 -8.80
N ARG A 91 32.07 7.84 -8.55
CA ARG A 91 30.83 8.55 -8.89
C ARG A 91 31.14 9.60 -9.94
N ILE A 92 30.47 9.51 -11.08
CA ILE A 92 30.67 10.39 -12.23
C ILE A 92 29.32 11.03 -12.54
N PRO A 93 29.16 12.35 -12.43
CA PRO A 93 27.96 13.03 -12.93
C PRO A 93 27.81 12.74 -14.42
N PHE A 94 26.63 12.36 -14.87
CA PHE A 94 26.43 11.99 -16.28
C PHE A 94 26.67 13.19 -17.21
N ALA A 95 26.46 14.41 -16.73
CA ALA A 95 26.75 15.64 -17.47
C ALA A 95 28.25 15.85 -17.79
N ASP A 96 29.15 15.15 -17.09
CA ASP A 96 30.61 15.29 -17.25
C ASP A 96 31.24 14.16 -18.10
N GLY A 97 30.44 13.20 -18.58
CA GLY A 97 30.86 11.99 -19.30
C GLY A 97 30.84 12.07 -20.82
#